data_AF-A0A754ASQ9-F1
#
_entry.id   AF-A0A754ASQ9-F1
#
_cell.length_a   1.000
_cell.length_b   1.000
_cell.length_c   1.000
_cell.angle_alpha   90.00
_cell.angle_beta   90.00
_cell.angle_gamma   90.00
#
_symmetry.space_group_name_H-M   'P 1'
#
loop_
_entity.id
_entity.type
_entity.pdbx_description
1 polymer ?
#
loop_
_entity_poly.entity_id
_entity_poly.type
_entity_poly.pdbx_seq_one_letter_code
_entity_poly.pdbx_strand_id
1 'polypeptide(L)' 'MMENSRNIAPTGIRFPEQLKEIIKKAAKEEGRSLNSEVIKRIERSLKEDGLLQV' A
#
# COMPACT_ATOMS: atom_id res chain seq x y z
N MET A 1 5.64 7.84 11.02
CA MET A 1 4.30 7.90 11.64
C MET A 1 3.33 8.18 10.50
N MET A 2 2.42 7.25 10.17
CA MET A 2 1.44 7.52 9.10
C MET A 2 0.42 8.52 9.64
N GLU A 3 0.46 9.72 9.08
CA GLU A 3 -0.52 10.78 9.32
C GLU A 3 -1.94 10.23 9.08
N ASN A 4 -2.90 10.73 9.84
CA ASN A 4 -4.25 10.21 9.98
C ASN A 4 -4.91 10.01 8.60
N SER A 5 -4.88 8.77 8.07
CA SER A 5 -5.29 8.44 6.69
C SER A 5 -6.77 8.74 6.40
N ARG A 6 -7.53 9.14 7.42
CA ARG A 6 -8.91 9.62 7.32
C ARG A 6 -9.03 10.98 6.59
N ASN A 7 -7.98 11.80 6.59
CA ASN A 7 -8.00 13.12 5.96
C ASN A 7 -7.49 13.13 4.51
N ILE A 8 -7.02 11.99 3.98
CA ILE A 8 -6.49 11.89 2.62
C ILE A 8 -7.61 11.41 1.69
N ALA A 9 -7.85 12.15 0.61
CA ALA A 9 -8.83 11.75 -0.40
C ALA A 9 -8.43 10.40 -1.04
N PRO A 10 -9.38 9.47 -1.25
CA PRO A 10 -9.06 8.16 -1.79
C PRO A 10 -8.61 8.24 -3.25
N THR A 11 -7.43 7.71 -3.55
CA THR A 11 -6.98 7.48 -4.92
C THR A 11 -7.70 6.22 -5.43
N GLY A 12 -8.76 6.39 -6.22
CA GLY A 12 -9.55 5.29 -6.75
C GLY A 12 -8.78 4.41 -7.73
N ILE A 13 -8.09 3.38 -7.22
CA ILE A 13 -7.31 2.42 -8.01
C ILE A 13 -8.13 1.14 -8.24
N ARG A 14 -8.18 0.68 -9.50
CA ARG A 14 -8.82 -0.60 -9.86
C ARG A 14 -7.79 -1.72 -9.81
N PHE A 15 -7.99 -2.66 -8.89
CA PHE A 15 -7.18 -3.86 -8.80
C PHE A 15 -7.91 -5.06 -9.43
N PRO A 16 -7.24 -5.86 -10.27
CA PRO A 16 -7.73 -7.18 -10.65
C PRO A 16 -8.00 -8.03 -9.41
N GLU A 17 -9.04 -8.88 -9.43
CA GLU A 17 -9.48 -9.64 -8.25
C GLU A 17 -8.37 -10.51 -7.65
N GLN A 18 -7.65 -11.24 -8.50
CA GLN A 18 -6.55 -12.10 -8.06
C GLN A 18 -5.45 -11.29 -7.35
N LEU A 19 -5.11 -10.11 -7.87
CA LEU A 19 -4.10 -9.24 -7.26
C LEU A 19 -4.58 -8.69 -5.92
N LYS A 20 -5.85 -8.28 -5.84
CA LYS A 20 -6.46 -7.78 -4.61
C LYS A 20 -6.41 -8.82 -3.50
N GLU A 21 -6.72 -10.08 -3.81
CA GLU A 21 -6.69 -11.17 -2.83
C GLU A 21 -5.28 -11.49 -2.34
N ILE A 22 -4.27 -11.43 -3.22
CA ILE A 22 -2.86 -11.60 -2.83
C ILE A 22 -2.43 -10.50 -1.87
N ILE A 23 -2.72 -9.23 -2.18
CA ILE A 23 -2.36 -8.09 -1.32
C ILE A 23 -3.09 -8.19 0.03
N LYS A 24 -4.35 -8.63 0.04
CA LYS A 24 -5.14 -8.83 1.27
C LYS A 24 -4.55 -9.91 2.17
N LYS A 25 -4.07 -11.01 1.59
CA LYS A 25 -3.37 -12.07 2.35
C LYS A 25 -2.07 -11.53 2.95
N ALA A 26 -1.22 -10.91 2.13
CA ALA A 26 0.04 -10.32 2.59
C ALA A 26 -0.17 -9.28 3.71
N ALA A 27 -1.18 -8.41 3.55
CA ALA A 27 -1.53 -7.43 4.58
C ALA A 27 -1.92 -8.10 5.91
N LYS A 28 -2.69 -9.19 5.85
CA LYS A 28 -3.08 -9.95 7.05
C LYS A 28 -1.90 -10.62 7.73
N GLU A 29 -0.98 -11.20 6.97
CA GLU A 29 0.23 -11.84 7.50
C GLU A 29 1.15 -10.84 8.20
N GLU A 30 1.26 -9.63 7.67
CA GLU A 30 2.06 -8.54 8.24
C GLU A 30 1.33 -7.73 9.34
N GLY A 31 0.08 -8.08 9.66
CA GLY A 31 -0.73 -7.34 10.64
C GLY A 31 -1.09 -5.91 10.21
N ARG A 32 -1.12 -5.63 8.90
CA ARG A 32 -1.40 -4.31 8.30
C ARG A 32 -2.80 -4.24 7.72
N SER A 33 -3.30 -3.00 7.59
CA SER A 33 -4.47 -2.75 6.74
C SER A 33 -4.10 -2.93 5.26
N LEU A 34 -5.08 -3.25 4.42
CA LEU A 34 -4.88 -3.35 2.96
C LEU A 34 -4.26 -2.07 2.39
N ASN A 35 -4.74 -0.91 2.84
CA ASN A 35 -4.21 0.38 2.40
C ASN A 35 -2.74 0.56 2.80
N SER A 36 -2.41 0.28 4.07
CA SER A 36 -1.03 0.39 4.58
C SER A 36 -0.08 -0.54 3.83
N GLU A 37 -0.51 -1.75 3.48
CA GLU A 37 0.28 -2.70 2.70
C GLU A 37 0.51 -2.22 1.26
N VAL A 38 -0.52 -1.69 0.60
CA VAL A 38 -0.39 -1.10 -0.74
C VAL A 38 0.60 0.06 -0.72
N ILE A 39 0.46 1.00 0.23
CA ILE A 39 1.38 2.14 0.36
C ILE A 39 2.80 1.65 0.61
N LYS A 40 3.02 0.70 1.54
CA LYS A 40 4.35 0.16 1.83
C LYS A 40 5.03 -0.47 0.61
N ARG A 41 4.27 -1.20 -0.20
CA ARG A 41 4.78 -1.79 -1.45
C ARG A 41 5.16 -0.73 -2.48
N ILE A 42 4.35 0.31 -2.62
CA ILE A 42 4.65 1.44 -3.52
C ILE A 42 5.87 2.22 -3.02
N GLU A 43 5.94 2.56 -1.72
CA GLU A 43 7.10 3.22 -1.11
C GLU A 43 8.38 2.43 -1.36
N ARG A 44 8.34 1.11 -1.17
CA ARG A 44 9.49 0.23 -1.41
C ARG A 44 9.91 0.25 -2.87
N SER A 45 8.98 0.07 -3.80
CA SER A 45 9.29 0.10 -5.25
C SER A 45 9.92 1.43 -5.64
N LEU A 46 9.34 2.56 -5.21
CA LEU A 46 9.87 3.88 -5.52
C LEU A 46 11.24 4.15 -4.88
N LYS A 47 11.53 3.56 -3.70
CA LYS A 47 12.86 3.59 -3.10
C LYS A 47 13.88 2.80 -3.92
N GLU A 48 13.51 1.59 -4.34
CA GLU A 48 14.34 0.71 -5.18
C GLU A 48 14.63 1.38 -6.55
N ASP A 49 13.66 2.12 -7.10
CA ASP A 49 13.81 2.91 -8.33
C ASP A 49 14.60 4.23 -8.13
N GLY A 50 14.95 4.59 -6.89
CA GLY A 50 15.64 5.85 -6.55
C GLY A 50 14.77 7.10 -6.64
N LEU A 51 13.46 6.96 -6.86
CA LEU A 51 12.48 8.05 -7.00
C LEU A 51 12.00 8.59 -5.65
N LEU A 52 12.16 7.81 -4.58
CA LEU A 52 11.77 8.18 -3.24
C LEU A 52 12.95 8.04 -2.29
N GLN A 53 13.42 9.16 -1.75
CA GLN A 53 14.48 9.21 -0.74
C GLN A 53 13.86 9.53 0.62
N VAL A 54 13.53 8.47 1.37
CA VAL A 54 13.02 8.55 2.76
C VAL A 54 13.88 7.74 3.69
#